data_AF-A0A8T2TLW1-F1
#
_entry.id   AF-A0A8T2TLW1-F1
#
_cell.length_a   1.000
_cell.length_b   1.000
_cell.length_c   1.000
_cell.angle_alpha   90.00
_cell.angle_beta   90.00
_cell.angle_gamma   90.00
#
_symmetry.space_group_name_H-M   'P 1'
#
loop_
_entity.id
_entity.type
_entity.pdbx_description
1 polymer ?
#
loop_
_entity_poly.entity_id
_entity_poly.type
_entity_poly.pdbx_seq_one_letter_code
_entity_poly.pdbx_strand_id
1 'polypeptide(L)'
;MIRVQHCQILLFYLFTQKQVNKAGFLEVGVQTYGGGLWHTWFDRDLTVAGRVMLKRGNGESDSFSHELVRIGRPILRIPTLAIHLDRTVNEGFKFNTQTHLAPILATAVKDEFNKLTGAKTENLSIEENASKTSAKSPSNAHHNLLLQLLAEELKCEPEEICDFELQLCDTQPSLIGGAFKEFIFSGRLDNLCMSFCSLKALIDSSKDDSLEHEKGVRMVALFDHEEVGSDSAQGAGSPAMFDALKRITLSVGNSTSEVNVNRAIQCSFLVSADMAHCVHPNYPEKHEDNHQPTMHKGLVIKHNANQRYATNAVTAFIFRHIATKHKLPVQDFVVRNDMACGSTIGPILASGVGIRTVDVGAPQLSMHSIREMCGVDDVSYSYQHFRAFFQEFTQIDVKLTVDC
;
A
#
# COMPACT_ATOMS: atom_id res chain seq x y z
N MET A 1 15.18 -13.90 -12.09
CA MET A 1 14.82 -13.76 -10.66
C MET A 1 13.90 -12.58 -10.50
N ILE A 2 12.64 -12.85 -10.19
CA ILE A 2 11.63 -11.82 -10.24
C ILE A 2 11.04 -11.74 -8.86
N ARG A 3 10.97 -10.54 -8.34
CA ARG A 3 10.35 -10.29 -7.06
C ARG A 3 9.19 -9.38 -7.27
N VAL A 4 8.09 -9.70 -6.61
CA VAL A 4 6.84 -9.00 -6.78
C VAL A 4 6.25 -8.74 -5.41
N GLN A 5 5.84 -7.50 -5.23
CA GLN A 5 5.20 -6.99 -4.03
C GLN A 5 4.13 -6.03 -4.48
N HIS A 6 3.24 -5.66 -3.57
CA HIS A 6 2.31 -4.58 -3.81
C HIS A 6 2.69 -3.40 -2.92
N CYS A 7 2.51 -2.20 -3.45
CA CYS A 7 2.84 -0.92 -2.80
C CYS A 7 1.62 -0.28 -2.14
N GLN A 8 0.44 -0.90 -2.28
CA GLN A 8 -0.79 -0.27 -1.84
C GLN A 8 -1.21 -0.72 -0.46
N ILE A 9 -2.11 0.10 0.06
CA ILE A 9 -2.36 0.35 1.45
C ILE A 9 -3.86 0.59 1.51
N LEU A 10 -4.50 0.14 2.58
CA LEU A 10 -5.89 0.45 2.87
C LEU A 10 -6.07 1.92 3.26
N LEU A 11 -6.97 2.59 2.56
CA LEU A 11 -7.05 4.04 2.56
C LEU A 11 -8.50 4.50 2.43
N PHE A 12 -8.74 5.79 2.62
CA PHE A 12 -9.94 6.42 2.07
C PHE A 12 -9.55 7.19 0.84
N TYR A 13 -10.21 6.94 -0.28
CA TYR A 13 -10.09 7.80 -1.45
C TYR A 13 -11.09 8.94 -1.34
N LEU A 14 -10.58 10.13 -1.60
CA LEU A 14 -11.36 11.31 -1.93
C LEU A 14 -11.53 11.31 -3.44
N PHE A 15 -12.61 10.69 -3.92
CA PHE A 15 -13.10 10.96 -5.27
C PHE A 15 -14.03 12.17 -5.23
N THR A 16 -14.39 12.68 -6.40
CA THR A 16 -15.38 13.76 -6.65
C THR A 16 -16.73 13.46 -5.99
N GLN A 17 -16.84 13.72 -4.69
CA GLN A 17 -18.05 13.67 -3.89
C GLN A 17 -18.53 15.10 -3.67
N LYS A 18 -19.83 15.33 -3.86
CA LYS A 18 -20.47 16.64 -3.68
C LYS A 18 -20.19 17.20 -2.28
N GLN A 19 -20.05 18.51 -2.20
CA GLN A 19 -20.04 19.28 -0.95
C GLN A 19 -21.13 18.78 0.02
N VAL A 20 -20.72 18.32 1.20
CA VAL A 20 -21.65 17.95 2.28
C VAL A 20 -21.60 19.04 3.33
N ASN A 21 -22.73 19.73 3.51
CA ASN A 21 -22.95 20.66 4.60
C ASN A 21 -24.00 20.06 5.53
N LYS A 22 -23.61 19.73 6.76
CA LYS A 22 -24.50 19.13 7.76
C LYS A 22 -24.29 19.77 9.12
N ALA A 23 -25.37 20.22 9.74
CA ALA A 23 -25.35 20.83 11.08
C ALA A 23 -24.30 21.96 11.25
N GLY A 24 -24.04 22.74 10.19
CA GLY A 24 -23.06 23.84 10.22
C GLY A 24 -21.60 23.41 10.01
N PHE A 25 -21.33 22.16 9.66
CA PHE A 25 -20.00 21.65 9.32
C PHE A 25 -19.85 21.44 7.82
N LEU A 26 -18.65 21.76 7.31
CA LEU A 26 -18.17 21.38 5.99
C LEU A 26 -17.52 20.00 6.12
N GLU A 27 -18.18 18.98 5.59
CA GLU A 27 -17.71 17.60 5.57
C GLU A 27 -17.17 17.25 4.18
N VAL A 28 -16.20 16.34 4.13
CA VAL A 28 -15.66 15.84 2.86
C VAL A 28 -16.14 14.41 2.64
N GLY A 29 -16.80 14.15 1.51
CA GLY A 29 -17.22 12.79 1.16
C GLY A 29 -16.00 11.90 0.90
N VAL A 30 -15.99 10.71 1.48
CA VAL A 30 -14.89 9.73 1.35
C VAL A 30 -15.43 8.38 0.87
N GLN A 31 -14.58 7.61 0.20
CA GLN A 31 -14.84 6.23 -0.18
C GLN A 31 -13.88 5.31 0.56
N THR A 32 -14.41 4.26 1.19
CA THR A 32 -13.60 3.18 1.77
C THR A 32 -12.88 2.42 0.65
N TYR A 33 -11.57 2.27 0.76
CA TYR A 33 -10.76 1.52 -0.18
C TYR A 33 -10.16 0.27 0.49
N GLY A 34 -10.57 -0.90 -0.02
CA GLY A 34 -10.25 -2.23 0.51
C GLY A 34 -10.92 -2.58 1.85
N GLY A 35 -10.38 -3.58 2.56
CA GLY A 35 -10.92 -4.15 3.80
C GLY A 35 -10.39 -3.55 5.11
N GLY A 36 -10.38 -2.23 5.25
CA GLY A 36 -9.83 -1.51 6.41
C GLY A 36 -10.56 -1.76 7.74
N LEU A 37 -9.82 -1.71 8.86
CA LEU A 37 -10.40 -1.60 10.21
C LEU A 37 -10.89 -0.17 10.46
N TRP A 38 -12.00 0.20 9.80
CA TRP A 38 -12.48 1.59 9.73
C TRP A 38 -12.78 2.24 11.09
N HIS A 39 -13.07 1.46 12.13
CA HIS A 39 -13.23 2.00 13.49
C HIS A 39 -11.94 2.67 14.01
N THR A 40 -10.77 2.24 13.56
CA THR A 40 -9.48 2.78 14.03
C THR A 40 -9.17 4.16 13.47
N TRP A 41 -9.91 4.60 12.44
CA TRP A 41 -9.78 5.90 11.80
C TRP A 41 -10.56 7.02 12.50
N PHE A 42 -11.50 6.65 13.39
CA PHE A 42 -12.17 7.62 14.22
C PHE A 42 -11.19 8.29 15.19
N ASP A 43 -11.45 9.56 15.49
CA ASP A 43 -10.72 10.38 16.46
C ASP A 43 -9.22 10.54 16.19
N ARG A 44 -8.81 10.33 14.94
CA ARG A 44 -7.46 10.57 14.44
C ARG A 44 -7.31 11.97 13.87
N ASP A 45 -6.09 12.49 13.97
CA ASP A 45 -5.69 13.74 13.35
C ASP A 45 -5.28 13.44 11.90
N LEU A 46 -6.19 13.73 10.97
CA LEU A 46 -6.08 13.29 9.58
C LEU A 46 -5.66 14.45 8.67
N THR A 47 -4.92 14.10 7.62
CA THR A 47 -4.59 14.97 6.48
C THR A 47 -4.86 14.25 5.17
N VAL A 48 -4.55 14.89 4.04
CA VAL A 48 -4.62 14.29 2.71
C VAL A 48 -3.24 14.19 2.06
N ALA A 49 -3.01 13.14 1.30
CA ALA A 49 -1.86 12.98 0.42
C ALA A 49 -2.27 12.24 -0.86
N GLY A 50 -1.67 12.54 -2.01
CA GLY A 50 -2.02 11.86 -3.26
C GLY A 50 -1.51 12.57 -4.49
N ARG A 51 -2.23 12.41 -5.61
CA ARG A 51 -1.90 13.06 -6.89
C ARG A 51 -2.95 14.10 -7.26
N VAL A 52 -2.51 15.18 -7.89
CA VAL A 52 -3.38 16.23 -8.44
C VAL A 52 -3.03 16.43 -9.91
N MET A 53 -4.04 16.38 -10.77
CA MET A 53 -3.93 16.74 -12.19
C MET A 53 -4.01 18.25 -12.33
N LEU A 54 -2.99 18.84 -12.95
CA LEU A 54 -2.84 20.27 -13.12
C LEU A 54 -2.82 20.63 -14.61
N LYS A 55 -3.46 21.75 -14.92
CA LYS A 55 -3.35 22.44 -16.19
C LYS A 55 -2.37 23.59 -16.06
N ARG A 56 -1.34 23.62 -16.91
CA ARG A 56 -0.33 24.68 -16.97
C ARG A 56 -0.36 25.35 -18.35
N GLY A 57 -0.23 26.67 -18.40
CA GLY A 57 -0.22 27.45 -19.64
C GLY A 57 -1.51 28.25 -19.87
N ASN A 58 -1.53 29.04 -20.96
CA ASN A 58 -2.65 29.91 -21.29
C ASN A 58 -3.20 29.57 -22.69
N GLY A 59 -4.36 28.93 -22.75
CA GLY A 59 -5.14 28.78 -23.99
C GLY A 59 -4.58 27.70 -24.93
N GLU A 60 -4.17 28.07 -26.15
CA GLU A 60 -3.64 27.10 -27.14
C GLU A 60 -2.33 26.41 -26.71
N SER A 61 -1.71 26.86 -25.61
CA SER A 61 -0.49 26.31 -25.01
C SER A 61 -0.74 25.44 -23.77
N ASP A 62 -1.99 25.06 -23.52
CA ASP A 62 -2.35 24.24 -22.36
C ASP A 62 -1.57 22.91 -22.37
N SER A 63 -0.94 22.61 -21.25
CA SER A 63 -0.30 21.33 -20.95
C SER A 63 -0.88 20.74 -19.67
N PHE A 64 -1.02 19.42 -19.63
CA PHE A 64 -1.53 18.71 -18.48
C PHE A 64 -0.44 17.86 -17.86
N SER A 65 -0.29 17.97 -16.55
CA SER A 65 0.68 17.20 -15.77
C SER A 65 0.05 16.77 -14.47
N HIS A 66 0.70 15.86 -13.75
CA HIS A 66 0.29 15.55 -12.38
C HIS A 66 1.42 15.86 -11.42
N GLU A 67 1.06 16.34 -10.23
CA GLU A 67 1.99 16.58 -9.13
C GLU A 67 1.52 15.80 -7.90
N LEU A 68 2.46 15.37 -7.06
CA LEU A 68 2.15 14.75 -5.79
C LEU A 68 2.00 15.82 -4.72
N VAL A 69 0.97 15.69 -3.88
CA VAL A 69 0.67 16.64 -2.81
C VAL A 69 0.55 15.91 -1.47
N ARG A 70 0.96 16.57 -0.39
CA ARG A 70 0.66 16.17 0.98
C ARG A 70 0.54 17.41 1.83
N ILE A 71 -0.62 17.61 2.47
CA ILE A 71 -0.79 18.71 3.42
C ILE A 71 -0.10 18.34 4.74
N GLY A 72 0.89 19.15 5.14
CA GLY A 72 1.79 18.86 6.27
C GLY A 72 1.17 18.96 7.68
N ARG A 73 -0.12 19.27 7.81
CA ARG A 73 -0.83 19.49 9.08
C ARG A 73 -2.18 18.77 9.11
N PRO A 74 -2.74 18.44 10.29
CA PRO A 74 -4.06 17.83 10.37
C PRO A 74 -5.14 18.84 9.97
N ILE A 75 -5.95 18.46 8.99
CA ILE A 75 -7.05 19.27 8.44
C ILE A 75 -8.39 18.56 8.49
N LEU A 76 -8.41 17.28 8.82
CA LEU A 76 -9.61 16.43 8.82
C LEU A 76 -9.70 15.65 10.13
N ARG A 77 -10.93 15.37 10.57
CA ARG A 77 -11.21 14.48 11.70
C ARG A 77 -12.53 13.76 11.51
N ILE A 78 -12.57 12.47 11.83
CA ILE A 78 -13.82 11.68 11.90
C ILE A 78 -14.16 11.49 13.38
N PRO A 79 -15.05 12.30 13.98
CA PRO A 79 -15.35 12.20 15.41
C PRO A 79 -16.23 11.00 15.75
N THR A 80 -16.00 10.36 16.89
CA THR A 80 -16.97 9.40 17.44
C THR A 80 -18.21 10.10 17.99
N LEU A 81 -19.35 9.38 18.02
CA LEU A 81 -20.51 9.80 18.78
C LEU A 81 -20.23 9.61 20.27
N ALA A 82 -20.56 10.62 21.08
CA ALA A 82 -20.38 10.54 22.53
C ALA A 82 -21.19 9.38 23.14
N ILE A 83 -20.56 8.58 24.01
CA ILE A 83 -21.17 7.44 24.71
C ILE A 83 -22.49 7.75 25.43
N HIS A 84 -22.68 8.99 25.88
CA HIS A 84 -23.92 9.42 26.53
C HIS A 84 -25.14 9.37 25.59
N LEU A 85 -24.90 9.44 24.28
CA LEU A 85 -25.90 9.40 23.21
C LEU A 85 -26.04 8.00 22.57
N ASP A 86 -25.11 7.08 22.83
CA ASP A 86 -25.20 5.66 22.48
C ASP A 86 -24.71 4.81 23.67
N ARG A 87 -25.66 4.36 24.48
CA ARG A 87 -25.36 3.57 25.68
C ARG A 87 -24.92 2.14 25.38
N THR A 88 -25.07 1.68 24.13
CA THR A 88 -24.72 0.32 23.70
C THR A 88 -23.36 0.25 22.99
N VAL A 89 -22.68 1.39 22.80
CA VAL A 89 -21.42 1.48 22.03
C VAL A 89 -20.33 0.52 22.55
N ASN A 90 -20.29 0.25 23.86
CA ASN A 90 -19.32 -0.65 24.48
C ASN A 90 -19.63 -2.14 24.27
N GLU A 91 -20.85 -2.50 23.88
CA GLU A 91 -21.22 -3.87 23.51
C GLU A 91 -20.76 -4.21 22.08
N GLY A 92 -20.55 -3.17 21.26
CA GLY A 92 -19.98 -3.27 19.93
C GLY A 92 -20.09 -1.94 19.19
N PHE A 93 -18.95 -1.37 18.81
CA PHE A 93 -18.92 -0.12 18.08
C PHE A 93 -19.35 -0.34 16.62
N LYS A 94 -20.63 -0.10 16.35
CA LYS A 94 -21.25 -0.22 15.03
C LYS A 94 -21.44 1.15 14.41
N PHE A 95 -21.05 1.29 13.15
CA PHE A 95 -21.20 2.52 12.38
C PHE A 95 -21.48 2.18 10.91
N ASN A 96 -22.10 3.13 10.20
CA ASN A 96 -22.36 3.00 8.78
C ASN A 96 -21.21 3.67 8.01
N THR A 97 -20.63 2.95 7.05
CA THR A 97 -19.45 3.42 6.30
C THR A 97 -19.74 4.60 5.37
N GLN A 98 -21.00 4.80 4.96
CA GLN A 98 -21.41 5.93 4.13
C GLN A 98 -21.74 7.17 4.97
N THR A 99 -22.44 7.01 6.09
CA THR A 99 -23.02 8.14 6.82
C THR A 99 -22.22 8.57 8.05
N HIS A 100 -21.32 7.74 8.56
CA HIS A 100 -20.56 8.00 9.80
C HIS A 100 -19.04 8.09 9.60
N LEU A 101 -18.54 8.02 8.37
CA LEU A 101 -17.11 8.15 8.06
C LEU A 101 -16.75 9.47 7.36
N ALA A 102 -17.70 10.37 7.15
CA ALA A 102 -17.42 11.67 6.55
C ALA A 102 -16.56 12.52 7.51
N PRO A 103 -15.28 12.82 7.18
CA PRO A 103 -14.47 13.72 7.99
C PRO A 103 -14.97 15.16 7.94
N ILE A 104 -14.85 15.84 9.07
CA ILE A 104 -15.07 17.29 9.19
C ILE A 104 -13.80 18.02 8.77
N LEU A 105 -13.94 18.98 7.85
CA LEU A 105 -12.87 19.89 7.41
C LEU A 105 -12.89 21.21 8.17
N ALA A 106 -14.07 21.82 8.30
CA ALA A 106 -14.25 23.12 8.96
C ALA A 106 -15.70 23.34 9.38
N THR A 107 -15.96 24.42 10.11
CA THR A 107 -17.32 24.94 10.34
C THR A 107 -17.69 25.98 9.27
N ALA A 108 -18.94 25.97 8.81
CA ALA A 108 -19.47 26.97 7.87
C ALA A 108 -19.26 28.42 8.38
N VAL A 109 -19.45 28.64 9.70
CA VAL A 109 -19.23 29.95 10.33
C VAL A 109 -17.80 30.47 10.13
N LYS A 110 -16.79 29.60 10.33
CA LYS A 110 -15.39 30.00 10.17
C LYS A 110 -15.01 30.18 8.70
N ASP A 111 -15.58 29.38 7.81
CA ASP A 111 -15.42 29.53 6.36
C ASP A 111 -15.98 30.87 5.85
N GLU A 112 -17.20 31.23 6.25
CA GLU A 112 -17.81 32.54 5.94
C GLU A 112 -17.01 33.70 6.53
N PHE A 113 -16.57 33.59 7.79
CA PHE A 113 -15.74 34.62 8.42
C PHE A 113 -14.43 34.86 7.68
N ASN A 114 -13.76 33.79 7.24
CA ASN A 114 -12.49 33.89 6.50
C ASN A 114 -12.70 34.53 5.12
N LYS A 115 -13.82 34.23 4.44
CA LYS A 115 -14.20 34.90 3.17
C LYS A 115 -14.44 36.40 3.37
N LEU A 116 -15.15 36.80 4.43
CA LEU A 116 -15.50 38.19 4.72
C LEU A 116 -14.32 39.04 5.18
N THR A 117 -13.44 38.48 6.00
CA THR A 117 -12.29 39.22 6.55
C THR A 117 -11.18 39.46 5.53
N GLY A 118 -11.31 38.89 4.33
CA GLY A 118 -10.25 38.95 3.32
C GLY A 118 -8.92 38.49 3.92
N ALA A 119 -8.96 37.50 4.83
CA ALA A 119 -7.80 36.85 5.39
C ALA A 119 -7.13 36.08 4.25
N LYS A 120 -6.49 36.86 3.38
CA LYS A 120 -5.53 36.44 2.39
C LYS A 120 -4.47 35.67 3.17
N THR A 121 -4.45 34.35 3.05
CA THR A 121 -3.19 33.75 2.62
C THR A 121 -2.75 34.58 1.42
N GLU A 122 -1.64 35.30 1.54
CA GLU A 122 -1.29 36.39 0.64
C GLU A 122 -1.39 35.99 -0.84
N ASN A 123 -2.27 36.71 -1.53
CA ASN A 123 -2.53 36.78 -2.98
C ASN A 123 -3.84 36.16 -3.45
N LEU A 124 -4.45 36.88 -4.41
CA LEU A 124 -5.66 36.56 -5.20
C LEU A 124 -6.98 37.14 -4.65
N SER A 125 -7.18 38.41 -4.99
CA SER A 125 -8.50 39.00 -5.14
C SER A 125 -9.15 38.46 -6.42
N ILE A 126 -10.19 37.65 -6.27
CA ILE A 126 -11.13 37.38 -7.37
C ILE A 126 -12.24 38.43 -7.27
N GLU A 127 -12.21 39.39 -8.19
CA GLU A 127 -13.40 40.20 -8.49
C GLU A 127 -14.42 39.30 -9.20
N GLU A 128 -15.61 39.16 -8.62
CA GLU A 128 -16.76 38.55 -9.27
C GLU A 128 -17.18 39.38 -10.48
N ASN A 129 -16.62 39.07 -11.65
CA ASN A 129 -17.23 39.42 -12.92
C ASN A 129 -17.75 38.14 -13.58
N ALA A 130 -19.05 37.93 -13.41
CA ALA A 130 -19.83 36.91 -14.08
C ALA A 130 -19.82 37.11 -15.60
N SER A 131 -18.84 36.50 -16.26
CA SER A 131 -18.79 36.32 -17.71
C SER A 131 -18.97 34.83 -18.02
N LYS A 132 -20.13 34.51 -18.61
CA LYS A 132 -20.50 33.18 -19.09
C LYS A 132 -19.52 32.71 -20.16
N THR A 133 -18.71 31.69 -19.87
CA THR A 133 -18.15 30.80 -20.89
C THR A 133 -17.95 29.39 -20.36
N SER A 134 -18.09 28.45 -21.29
CA SER A 134 -18.29 27.02 -21.12
C SER A 134 -17.01 26.22 -20.86
N ALA A 135 -16.92 25.59 -19.70
CA ALA A 135 -16.36 24.25 -19.45
C ALA A 135 -16.60 23.97 -17.96
N LYS A 136 -17.14 22.80 -17.59
CA LYS A 136 -17.35 22.46 -16.18
C LYS A 136 -15.97 22.28 -15.52
N SER A 137 -15.44 23.33 -14.89
CA SER A 137 -14.29 23.18 -13.99
C SER A 137 -14.72 22.35 -12.77
N PRO A 138 -13.79 21.67 -12.09
CA PRO A 138 -14.07 20.89 -10.88
C PRO A 138 -14.66 21.71 -9.72
N SER A 139 -14.70 23.05 -9.86
CA SER A 139 -15.08 24.02 -8.82
C SER A 139 -16.40 23.73 -8.10
N ASN A 140 -17.36 23.04 -8.72
CA ASN A 140 -18.65 22.75 -8.09
C ASN A 140 -18.74 21.41 -7.36
N ALA A 141 -17.73 20.53 -7.45
CA ALA A 141 -17.77 19.22 -6.80
C ALA A 141 -17.29 19.28 -5.34
N HIS A 142 -16.22 20.03 -5.08
CA HIS A 142 -15.54 20.07 -3.78
C HIS A 142 -15.73 21.42 -3.07
N HIS A 143 -15.50 21.43 -1.75
CA HIS A 143 -15.45 22.69 -1.01
C HIS A 143 -14.28 23.53 -1.50
N ASN A 144 -14.50 24.82 -1.80
CA ASN A 144 -13.45 25.74 -2.24
C ASN A 144 -12.26 25.79 -1.27
N LEU A 145 -12.54 25.65 0.04
CA LEU A 145 -11.51 25.58 1.07
C LEU A 145 -10.53 24.42 0.82
N LEU A 146 -11.00 23.24 0.40
CA LEU A 146 -10.11 22.12 0.10
C LEU A 146 -9.24 22.42 -1.14
N LEU A 147 -9.83 22.98 -2.20
CA LEU A 147 -9.10 23.35 -3.41
C LEU A 147 -8.03 24.40 -3.11
N GLN A 148 -8.35 25.41 -2.30
CA GLN A 148 -7.39 26.42 -1.84
C GLN A 148 -6.22 25.80 -1.06
N LEU A 149 -6.50 24.88 -0.13
CA LEU A 149 -5.44 24.20 0.63
C LEU A 149 -4.51 23.37 -0.27
N LEU A 150 -5.05 22.70 -1.29
CA LEU A 150 -4.25 21.96 -2.26
C LEU A 150 -3.42 22.89 -3.15
N ALA A 151 -4.04 23.98 -3.60
CA ALA A 151 -3.41 25.01 -4.43
C ALA A 151 -2.26 25.72 -3.71
N GLU A 152 -2.44 26.03 -2.42
CA GLU A 152 -1.38 26.57 -1.54
C GLU A 152 -0.17 25.63 -1.43
N GLU A 153 -0.41 24.33 -1.22
CA GLU A 153 0.66 23.32 -1.12
C GLU A 153 1.38 23.11 -2.47
N LEU A 154 0.64 23.17 -3.59
CA LEU A 154 1.15 23.00 -4.96
C LEU A 154 1.68 24.29 -5.60
N LYS A 155 1.53 25.43 -4.93
CA LYS A 155 1.89 26.76 -5.44
C LYS A 155 1.27 27.03 -6.82
N CYS A 156 -0.01 26.73 -6.95
CA CYS A 156 -0.81 26.96 -8.16
C CYS A 156 -2.09 27.72 -7.82
N GLU A 157 -2.82 28.14 -8.85
CA GLU A 157 -4.17 28.66 -8.69
C GLU A 157 -5.18 27.51 -8.52
N PRO A 158 -6.26 27.67 -7.73
CA PRO A 158 -7.32 26.66 -7.63
C PRO A 158 -7.92 26.27 -8.99
N GLU A 159 -7.94 27.18 -9.95
CA GLU A 159 -8.45 26.97 -11.32
C GLU A 159 -7.53 26.09 -12.17
N GLU A 160 -6.24 25.96 -11.80
CA GLU A 160 -5.30 25.04 -12.46
C GLU A 160 -5.58 23.57 -12.08
N ILE A 161 -6.28 23.31 -10.97
CA ILE A 161 -6.64 21.96 -10.52
C ILE A 161 -7.74 21.38 -11.40
N CYS A 162 -7.39 20.33 -12.15
CA CYS A 162 -8.29 19.63 -13.07
C CYS A 162 -9.00 18.43 -12.45
N ASP A 163 -8.29 17.67 -11.61
CA ASP A 163 -8.81 16.52 -10.87
C ASP A 163 -7.79 16.09 -9.82
N PHE A 164 -8.16 15.18 -8.92
CA PHE A 164 -7.21 14.59 -7.98
C PHE A 164 -7.65 13.21 -7.50
N GLU A 165 -6.66 12.41 -7.08
CA GLU A 165 -6.88 11.23 -6.27
C GLU A 165 -6.12 11.43 -4.96
N LEU A 166 -6.85 11.70 -3.88
CA LEU A 166 -6.28 11.96 -2.57
C LEU A 166 -6.68 10.86 -1.59
N GLN A 167 -5.77 10.58 -0.67
CA GLN A 167 -5.91 9.58 0.37
C GLN A 167 -5.93 10.27 1.73
N LEU A 168 -6.88 9.92 2.61
CA LEU A 168 -6.79 10.33 4.01
C LEU A 168 -5.61 9.61 4.68
N CYS A 169 -4.85 10.35 5.48
CA CYS A 169 -3.65 9.87 6.15
C CYS A 169 -3.64 10.29 7.62
N ASP A 170 -3.27 9.39 8.53
CA ASP A 170 -2.87 9.75 9.90
C ASP A 170 -1.63 10.66 9.85
N THR A 171 -1.68 11.77 10.58
CA THR A 171 -0.55 12.69 10.72
C THR A 171 0.46 12.24 11.77
N GLN A 172 0.09 11.30 12.66
CA GLN A 172 0.98 10.77 13.68
C GLN A 172 2.18 10.03 13.06
N PRO A 173 3.43 10.54 13.21
CA PRO A 173 4.60 9.90 12.62
C PRO A 173 4.82 8.47 13.10
N SER A 174 5.40 7.62 12.25
CA SER A 174 5.85 6.28 12.64
C SER A 174 7.00 6.37 13.64
N LEU A 175 7.06 5.46 14.60
CA LEU A 175 8.07 5.47 15.66
C LEU A 175 8.43 4.08 16.16
N ILE A 176 9.61 3.98 16.79
CA ILE A 176 10.02 2.79 17.55
C ILE A 176 9.50 2.93 18.99
N GLY A 177 8.75 1.94 19.46
CA GLY A 177 8.11 1.90 20.77
C GLY A 177 8.32 0.58 21.52
N GLY A 178 7.58 0.40 22.62
CA GLY A 178 7.80 -0.69 23.57
C GLY A 178 8.83 -0.34 24.64
N ALA A 179 8.76 -1.02 25.80
CA ALA A 179 9.67 -0.75 26.93
C ALA A 179 11.15 -0.94 26.56
N PHE A 180 11.44 -1.87 25.64
CA PHE A 180 12.79 -2.14 25.14
C PHE A 180 13.05 -1.60 23.72
N LYS A 181 12.19 -0.71 23.20
CA LYS A 181 12.30 -0.17 21.82
C LYS A 181 12.33 -1.27 20.75
N GLU A 182 11.48 -2.28 20.94
CA GLU A 182 11.47 -3.50 20.13
C GLU A 182 10.36 -3.50 19.06
N PHE A 183 9.45 -2.54 19.09
CA PHE A 183 8.31 -2.49 18.16
C PHE A 183 8.35 -1.29 17.23
N ILE A 184 7.84 -1.44 16.02
CA ILE A 184 7.56 -0.37 15.08
C ILE A 184 6.06 -0.10 15.12
N PHE A 185 5.65 1.12 15.49
CA PHE A 185 4.27 1.58 15.38
C PHE A 185 4.17 2.49 14.17
N SER A 186 3.44 2.07 13.15
CA SER A 186 3.34 2.79 11.88
C SER A 186 1.98 2.57 11.25
N GLY A 187 1.44 3.59 10.59
CA GLY A 187 0.43 3.32 9.58
C GLY A 187 1.08 2.64 8.38
N ARG A 188 0.32 1.76 7.70
CA ARG A 188 0.66 1.27 6.37
C ARG A 188 1.89 0.36 6.32
N LEU A 189 2.17 -0.37 7.40
CA LEU A 189 3.13 -1.48 7.36
C LEU A 189 2.71 -2.48 6.29
N ASP A 190 1.42 -2.76 6.22
CA ASP A 190 0.79 -3.49 5.13
C ASP A 190 0.59 -2.56 3.91
N ASN A 191 1.33 -2.72 2.79
CA ASN A 191 2.52 -3.57 2.62
C ASN A 191 3.80 -2.77 2.31
N LEU A 192 3.88 -1.50 2.75
CA LEU A 192 5.08 -0.69 2.56
C LEU A 192 6.30 -1.27 3.28
N CYS A 193 6.10 -2.05 4.35
CA CYS A 193 7.19 -2.69 5.09
C CYS A 193 7.93 -3.71 4.20
N MET A 194 7.21 -4.64 3.56
CA MET A 194 7.86 -5.58 2.66
C MET A 194 8.33 -4.87 1.41
N SER A 195 7.59 -3.92 0.84
CA SER A 195 8.04 -3.12 -0.31
C SER A 195 9.38 -2.41 -0.06
N PHE A 196 9.56 -1.84 1.13
CA PHE A 196 10.82 -1.23 1.56
C PHE A 196 11.96 -2.26 1.65
N CYS A 197 11.76 -3.36 2.37
CA CYS A 197 12.76 -4.44 2.48
C CYS A 197 13.12 -4.99 1.08
N SER A 198 12.08 -5.11 0.26
CA SER A 198 12.02 -5.26 -1.19
C SER A 198 13.13 -4.58 -1.96
N LEU A 199 12.87 -3.29 -2.14
CA LEU A 199 13.69 -2.36 -2.87
C LEU A 199 15.08 -2.23 -2.25
N LYS A 200 15.17 -2.16 -0.92
CA LYS A 200 16.45 -1.99 -0.23
C LYS A 200 17.37 -3.19 -0.44
N ALA A 201 16.84 -4.41 -0.38
CA ALA A 201 17.58 -5.63 -0.68
C ALA A 201 18.02 -5.69 -2.16
N LEU A 202 17.17 -5.28 -3.11
CA LEU A 202 17.54 -5.23 -4.52
C LEU A 202 18.73 -4.27 -4.73
N ILE A 203 18.63 -3.05 -4.20
CA ILE A 203 19.69 -2.03 -4.30
C ILE A 203 21.01 -2.56 -3.73
N ASP A 204 20.99 -3.08 -2.51
CA ASP A 204 22.23 -3.51 -1.84
C ASP A 204 22.76 -4.85 -2.34
N SER A 205 21.92 -5.69 -2.94
CA SER A 205 22.39 -6.91 -3.63
C SER A 205 23.08 -6.57 -4.94
N SER A 206 22.74 -5.44 -5.57
CA SER A 206 23.19 -5.03 -6.92
C SER A 206 24.39 -4.08 -6.91
N LYS A 207 25.06 -3.93 -5.77
CA LYS A 207 26.29 -3.14 -5.63
C LYS A 207 27.51 -3.99 -6.00
N ASP A 208 28.63 -3.31 -6.26
CA ASP A 208 29.93 -3.92 -6.60
C ASP A 208 29.84 -4.84 -7.83
N ASP A 209 30.81 -5.73 -8.03
CA ASP A 209 30.85 -6.67 -9.16
C ASP A 209 29.89 -7.88 -8.97
N SER A 210 28.92 -7.77 -8.05
CA SER A 210 27.99 -8.86 -7.70
C SER A 210 27.05 -9.29 -8.83
N LEU A 211 26.92 -8.46 -9.87
CA LEU A 211 26.12 -8.75 -11.06
C LEU A 211 26.96 -9.32 -12.22
N GLU A 212 28.29 -9.26 -12.17
CA GLU A 212 29.17 -9.66 -13.29
C GLU A 212 29.02 -11.15 -13.64
N HIS A 213 28.76 -11.99 -12.63
CA HIS A 213 28.57 -13.42 -12.78
C HIS A 213 27.12 -13.86 -12.60
N GLU A 214 26.19 -12.91 -12.45
CA GLU A 214 24.78 -13.21 -12.30
C GLU A 214 24.19 -13.64 -13.65
N LYS A 215 23.51 -14.80 -13.66
CA LYS A 215 22.90 -15.38 -14.86
C LYS A 215 21.42 -15.03 -14.98
N GLY A 216 20.79 -14.58 -13.89
CA GLY A 216 19.40 -14.16 -13.86
C GLY A 216 19.24 -12.64 -13.80
N VAL A 217 18.11 -12.12 -14.28
CA VAL A 217 17.72 -10.74 -13.96
C VAL A 217 17.28 -10.69 -12.50
N ARG A 218 17.68 -9.67 -11.72
CA ARG A 218 17.06 -9.36 -10.42
C ARG A 218 16.03 -8.26 -10.63
N MET A 219 14.81 -8.48 -10.20
CA MET A 219 13.72 -7.51 -10.37
C MET A 219 12.91 -7.38 -9.10
N VAL A 220 12.43 -6.17 -8.81
CA VAL A 220 11.35 -5.90 -7.86
C VAL A 220 10.25 -5.20 -8.65
N ALA A 221 9.03 -5.72 -8.57
CA ALA A 221 7.83 -5.11 -9.11
C ALA A 221 6.89 -4.79 -7.94
N LEU A 222 6.38 -3.56 -7.90
CA LEU A 222 5.52 -3.04 -6.84
C LEU A 222 4.15 -2.70 -7.47
N PHE A 223 3.12 -3.48 -7.15
CA PHE A 223 1.78 -3.36 -7.74
C PHE A 223 0.84 -2.47 -6.92
N ASP A 224 -0.05 -1.80 -7.62
CA ASP A 224 -1.21 -1.17 -7.01
C ASP A 224 -2.34 -2.18 -6.85
N HIS A 225 -3.44 -1.76 -6.27
CA HIS A 225 -4.76 -2.40 -6.26
C HIS A 225 -4.89 -3.78 -5.60
N GLU A 226 -3.92 -4.22 -4.80
CA GLU A 226 -4.00 -5.52 -4.12
C GLU A 226 -5.24 -5.64 -3.22
N GLU A 227 -5.45 -4.63 -2.39
CA GLU A 227 -6.51 -4.55 -1.38
C GLU A 227 -7.94 -4.55 -1.95
N VAL A 228 -8.08 -4.42 -3.27
CA VAL A 228 -9.35 -4.46 -4.00
C VAL A 228 -9.37 -5.56 -5.07
N GLY A 229 -8.42 -6.49 -5.02
CA GLY A 229 -8.40 -7.71 -5.85
C GLY A 229 -7.40 -7.72 -7.01
N SER A 230 -6.54 -6.70 -7.13
CA SER A 230 -5.48 -6.57 -8.15
C SER A 230 -5.96 -6.45 -9.61
N ASP A 231 -7.25 -6.33 -9.86
CA ASP A 231 -7.83 -6.26 -11.21
C ASP A 231 -7.82 -4.82 -11.75
N SER A 232 -6.66 -4.40 -12.26
CA SER A 232 -6.48 -3.07 -12.88
C SER A 232 -5.24 -3.06 -13.77
N ALA A 233 -5.03 -2.00 -14.55
CA ALA A 233 -3.86 -1.87 -15.41
C ALA A 233 -2.52 -1.86 -14.64
N GLN A 234 -2.53 -1.39 -13.39
CA GLN A 234 -1.35 -1.29 -12.51
C GLN A 234 -1.32 -2.34 -11.39
N GLY A 235 -2.33 -3.22 -11.33
CA GLY A 235 -2.42 -4.28 -10.33
C GLY A 235 -1.71 -5.56 -10.75
N ALA A 236 -1.56 -6.50 -9.81
CA ALA A 236 -0.90 -7.77 -10.08
C ALA A 236 -1.63 -8.67 -11.09
N GLY A 237 -2.92 -8.45 -11.32
CA GLY A 237 -3.69 -9.11 -12.38
C GLY A 237 -3.39 -8.58 -13.78
N SER A 238 -2.62 -7.50 -13.90
CA SER A 238 -2.31 -6.86 -15.17
C SER A 238 -1.19 -7.57 -15.94
N PRO A 239 -1.15 -7.44 -17.28
CA PRO A 239 -0.06 -8.00 -18.08
C PRO A 239 1.27 -7.24 -17.90
N ALA A 240 1.30 -6.12 -17.17
CA ALA A 240 2.45 -5.22 -17.12
C ALA A 240 3.76 -5.93 -16.68
N MET A 241 3.66 -6.84 -15.71
CA MET A 241 4.82 -7.63 -15.28
C MET A 241 5.32 -8.54 -16.40
N PHE A 242 4.41 -9.30 -17.01
CA PHE A 242 4.73 -10.24 -18.05
C PHE A 242 5.30 -9.53 -19.28
N ASP A 243 4.72 -8.41 -19.67
CA ASP A 243 5.21 -7.57 -20.75
C ASP A 243 6.60 -7.00 -20.45
N ALA A 244 6.86 -6.58 -19.21
CA ALA A 244 8.20 -6.15 -18.79
C ALA A 244 9.22 -7.30 -18.90
N LEU A 245 8.87 -8.51 -18.44
CA LEU A 245 9.72 -9.69 -18.55
C LEU A 245 9.99 -10.07 -20.01
N LYS A 246 8.95 -10.08 -20.84
CA LYS A 246 9.06 -10.35 -22.27
C LYS A 246 10.01 -9.34 -22.92
N ARG A 247 9.81 -8.05 -22.68
CA ARG A 247 10.67 -6.98 -23.22
C ARG A 247 12.12 -7.13 -22.75
N ILE A 248 12.36 -7.33 -21.46
CA ILE A 248 13.72 -7.50 -20.92
C ILE A 248 14.40 -8.73 -21.55
N THR A 249 13.69 -9.87 -21.60
CA THR A 249 14.24 -11.12 -22.13
C THR A 249 14.61 -10.99 -23.62
N LEU A 250 13.74 -10.38 -24.42
CA LEU A 250 13.99 -10.17 -25.85
C LEU A 250 15.11 -9.17 -26.10
N SER A 251 15.21 -8.11 -25.30
CA SER A 251 16.26 -7.09 -25.42
C SER A 251 17.64 -7.59 -24.98
N VAL A 252 17.73 -8.34 -23.87
CA VAL A 252 19.02 -8.83 -23.34
C VAL A 252 19.48 -10.11 -24.05
N GLY A 253 18.55 -10.96 -24.47
CA GLY A 253 18.85 -12.24 -25.08
C GLY A 253 19.29 -12.19 -26.55
N ASN A 254 19.32 -11.01 -27.19
CA ASN A 254 19.59 -10.82 -28.62
C ASN A 254 18.81 -11.80 -29.53
N SER A 255 17.60 -12.16 -29.11
CA SER A 255 16.79 -13.18 -29.76
C SER A 255 15.33 -12.76 -29.72
N THR A 256 14.65 -12.92 -30.84
CA THR A 256 13.22 -12.64 -30.99
C THR A 256 12.34 -13.85 -30.68
N SER A 257 12.92 -14.96 -30.20
CA SER A 257 12.20 -16.22 -30.01
C SER A 257 11.39 -16.22 -28.71
N GLU A 258 10.08 -16.48 -28.82
CA GLU A 258 9.20 -16.69 -27.66
C GLU A 258 9.62 -17.90 -26.80
N VAL A 259 10.36 -18.84 -27.38
CA VAL A 259 10.94 -19.98 -26.64
C VAL A 259 11.84 -19.50 -25.49
N ASN A 260 12.58 -18.42 -25.68
CA ASN A 260 13.46 -17.88 -24.65
C ASN A 260 12.67 -17.26 -23.49
N VAL A 261 11.54 -16.62 -23.79
CA VAL A 261 10.63 -16.07 -22.77
C VAL A 261 10.05 -17.20 -21.93
N ASN A 262 9.55 -18.26 -22.57
CA ASN A 262 9.01 -19.43 -21.86
C ASN A 262 10.08 -20.13 -21.00
N ARG A 263 11.31 -20.28 -21.52
CA ARG A 263 12.44 -20.82 -20.74
C ARG A 263 12.79 -19.92 -19.55
N ALA A 264 12.80 -18.61 -19.74
CA ALA A 264 13.07 -17.67 -18.66
C ALA A 264 12.02 -17.75 -17.54
N ILE A 265 10.75 -17.93 -17.88
CA ILE A 265 9.66 -18.14 -16.91
C ILE A 265 9.90 -19.42 -16.09
N GLN A 266 10.20 -20.54 -16.74
CA GLN A 266 10.41 -21.82 -16.05
C GLN A 266 11.65 -21.80 -15.15
N CYS A 267 12.69 -21.06 -15.54
CA CYS A 267 13.89 -20.82 -14.72
C CYS A 267 13.72 -19.66 -13.71
N SER A 268 12.53 -19.08 -13.59
CA SER A 268 12.25 -18.00 -12.65
C SER A 268 11.63 -18.51 -11.36
N PHE A 269 11.77 -17.67 -10.34
CA PHE A 269 11.17 -17.84 -9.04
C PHE A 269 10.68 -16.50 -8.55
N LEU A 270 9.50 -16.51 -7.92
CA LEU A 270 8.81 -15.37 -7.37
C LEU A 270 8.78 -15.45 -5.85
N VAL A 271 9.21 -14.38 -5.19
CA VAL A 271 8.91 -14.16 -3.77
C VAL A 271 7.79 -13.13 -3.70
N SER A 272 6.57 -13.61 -3.45
CA SER A 272 5.40 -12.80 -3.10
C SER A 272 5.55 -12.38 -1.64
N ALA A 273 5.98 -11.14 -1.44
CA ALA A 273 6.31 -10.64 -0.11
C ALA A 273 5.23 -9.68 0.37
N ASP A 274 4.50 -10.13 1.38
CA ASP A 274 3.35 -9.47 1.96
C ASP A 274 3.21 -9.84 3.43
N MET A 275 2.79 -8.92 4.27
CA MET A 275 2.83 -9.06 5.73
C MET A 275 2.10 -10.33 6.23
N ALA A 276 2.46 -10.80 7.43
CA ALA A 276 1.91 -12.01 8.03
C ALA A 276 1.27 -11.70 9.39
N HIS A 277 0.30 -12.51 9.80
CA HIS A 277 -0.36 -12.32 11.09
C HIS A 277 0.49 -12.90 12.23
N CYS A 278 1.02 -12.03 13.10
CA CYS A 278 1.56 -12.42 14.40
C CYS A 278 0.43 -13.00 15.27
N VAL A 279 0.75 -13.99 16.10
CA VAL A 279 -0.16 -14.48 17.14
C VAL A 279 -0.52 -13.32 18.06
N HIS A 280 -1.82 -13.08 18.23
CA HIS A 280 -2.31 -11.98 19.05
C HIS A 280 -2.46 -12.48 20.50
N PRO A 281 -1.77 -11.89 21.50
CA PRO A 281 -1.77 -12.41 22.87
C PRO A 281 -3.15 -12.37 23.54
N ASN A 282 -4.03 -11.44 23.14
CA ASN A 282 -5.41 -11.36 23.62
C ASN A 282 -6.41 -12.21 22.82
N TYR A 283 -5.98 -12.82 21.71
CA TYR A 283 -6.82 -13.66 20.84
C TYR A 283 -6.03 -14.87 20.29
N PRO A 284 -5.28 -15.61 21.13
CA PRO A 284 -4.41 -16.70 20.65
C PRO A 284 -5.20 -17.81 19.96
N GLU A 285 -6.48 -17.98 20.33
CA GLU A 285 -7.38 -18.98 19.75
C GLU A 285 -7.69 -18.76 18.26
N LYS A 286 -7.35 -17.60 17.70
CA LYS A 286 -7.52 -17.29 16.27
C LYS A 286 -6.42 -17.87 15.39
N HIS A 287 -5.31 -18.33 15.96
CA HIS A 287 -4.23 -18.99 15.22
C HIS A 287 -4.36 -20.51 15.32
N GLU A 288 -3.73 -21.22 14.39
CA GLU A 288 -3.56 -22.67 14.50
C GLU A 288 -2.45 -22.96 15.52
N ASP A 289 -2.65 -23.96 16.37
CA ASP A 289 -1.83 -24.19 17.58
C ASP A 289 -0.33 -24.40 17.30
N ASN A 290 0.02 -24.97 16.15
CA ASN A 290 1.40 -25.25 15.75
C ASN A 290 1.98 -24.21 14.77
N HIS A 291 1.17 -23.27 14.27
CA HIS A 291 1.57 -22.26 13.29
C HIS A 291 1.26 -20.85 13.81
N GLN A 292 1.98 -20.45 14.86
CA GLN A 292 1.81 -19.19 15.57
C GLN A 292 3.05 -18.30 15.39
N PRO A 293 3.16 -17.52 14.30
CA PRO A 293 4.25 -16.59 14.13
C PRO A 293 4.33 -15.60 15.29
N THR A 294 5.53 -15.38 15.82
CA THR A 294 5.81 -14.41 16.88
C THR A 294 6.80 -13.37 16.36
N MET A 295 6.75 -12.16 16.90
CA MET A 295 7.73 -11.12 16.58
C MET A 295 9.15 -11.56 16.95
N HIS A 296 10.14 -11.01 16.27
CA HIS A 296 11.58 -11.24 16.46
C HIS A 296 12.06 -12.66 16.13
N LYS A 297 11.19 -13.53 15.62
CA LYS A 297 11.55 -14.89 15.22
C LYS A 297 11.66 -15.07 13.72
N GLY A 298 11.71 -13.97 12.98
CA GLY A 298 12.05 -13.98 11.57
C GLY A 298 10.87 -14.16 10.65
N LEU A 299 11.20 -14.21 9.36
CA LEU A 299 10.25 -14.11 8.27
C LEU A 299 9.34 -15.34 8.22
N VAL A 300 8.06 -15.10 8.00
CA VAL A 300 7.03 -16.14 7.98
C VAL A 300 6.85 -16.66 6.56
N ILE A 301 6.94 -17.97 6.38
CA ILE A 301 6.55 -18.66 5.14
C ILE A 301 5.06 -19.03 5.26
N LYS A 302 4.24 -18.52 4.36
CA LYS A 302 2.77 -18.62 4.42
C LYS A 302 2.31 -19.77 3.54
N HIS A 303 1.58 -20.73 4.12
CA HIS A 303 1.07 -21.90 3.41
C HIS A 303 -0.45 -21.95 3.44
N ASN A 304 -1.06 -22.33 2.32
CA ASN A 304 -2.49 -22.59 2.26
C ASN A 304 -2.79 -23.56 1.12
N ALA A 305 -3.31 -24.75 1.43
CA ALA A 305 -3.60 -25.78 0.42
C ALA A 305 -4.62 -25.32 -0.63
N ASN A 306 -5.54 -24.43 -0.27
CA ASN A 306 -6.55 -23.85 -1.18
C ASN A 306 -5.99 -22.70 -2.04
N GLN A 307 -4.66 -22.57 -2.14
CA GLN A 307 -3.98 -21.58 -2.97
C GLN A 307 -4.37 -20.12 -2.65
N ARG A 308 -4.63 -19.81 -1.38
CA ARG A 308 -4.62 -18.42 -0.88
C ARG A 308 -3.21 -17.84 -0.80
N TYR A 309 -2.24 -18.74 -0.72
CA TYR A 309 -0.81 -18.52 -0.87
C TYR A 309 -0.29 -19.56 -1.88
N ALA A 310 0.60 -19.17 -2.77
CA ALA A 310 1.13 -20.03 -3.84
C ALA A 310 2.27 -20.96 -3.36
N THR A 311 2.68 -20.83 -2.10
CA THR A 311 3.72 -21.65 -1.49
C THR A 311 3.42 -23.15 -1.56
N ASN A 312 4.43 -23.92 -1.93
CA ASN A 312 4.45 -25.38 -1.91
C ASN A 312 5.77 -25.90 -1.33
N ALA A 313 5.92 -27.22 -1.23
CA ALA A 313 7.10 -27.84 -0.62
C ALA A 313 8.43 -27.43 -1.31
N VAL A 314 8.44 -27.34 -2.63
CA VAL A 314 9.63 -26.98 -3.43
C VAL A 314 10.01 -25.52 -3.18
N THR A 315 9.04 -24.61 -3.26
CA THR A 315 9.27 -23.18 -3.12
C THR A 315 9.65 -22.80 -1.70
N ALA A 316 9.00 -23.41 -0.70
CA ALA A 316 9.37 -23.28 0.70
C ALA A 316 10.77 -23.83 0.98
N PHE A 317 11.15 -24.96 0.37
CA PHE A 317 12.49 -25.55 0.53
C PHE A 317 13.60 -24.60 0.08
N ILE A 318 13.51 -24.07 -1.14
CA ILE A 318 14.52 -23.13 -1.68
C ILE A 318 14.68 -21.95 -0.72
N PHE A 319 13.56 -21.36 -0.31
CA PHE A 319 13.56 -20.18 0.53
C PHE A 319 14.12 -20.46 1.93
N ARG A 320 13.79 -21.61 2.53
CA ARG A 320 14.31 -22.05 3.83
C ARG A 320 15.79 -22.44 3.75
N HIS A 321 16.23 -23.05 2.65
CA HIS A 321 17.64 -23.41 2.46
C HIS A 321 18.54 -22.17 2.46
N ILE A 322 18.09 -21.09 1.81
CA ILE A 322 18.78 -19.79 1.82
C ILE A 322 18.84 -19.23 3.25
N ALA A 323 17.73 -19.26 4.00
CA ALA A 323 17.73 -18.85 5.40
C ALA A 323 18.74 -19.64 6.25
N THR A 324 18.73 -20.97 6.16
CA THR A 324 19.65 -21.84 6.91
C THR A 324 21.11 -21.52 6.60
N LYS A 325 21.46 -21.33 5.33
CA LYS A 325 22.84 -20.99 4.93
C LYS A 325 23.30 -19.64 5.50
N HIS A 326 22.38 -18.69 5.63
CA HIS A 326 22.64 -17.36 6.20
C HIS A 326 22.35 -17.26 7.71
N LYS A 327 21.99 -18.36 8.38
CA LYS A 327 21.61 -18.40 9.79
C LYS A 327 20.46 -17.43 10.14
N LEU A 328 19.52 -17.25 9.22
CA LEU A 328 18.34 -16.41 9.40
C LEU A 328 17.18 -17.23 9.96
N PRO A 329 16.48 -16.73 10.98
CA PRO A 329 15.31 -17.41 11.52
C PRO A 329 14.13 -17.29 10.55
N VAL A 330 13.32 -18.35 10.47
CA VAL A 330 12.08 -18.39 9.70
C VAL A 330 11.00 -19.09 10.51
N GLN A 331 9.75 -18.72 10.22
CA GLN A 331 8.55 -19.29 10.83
C GLN A 331 7.59 -19.80 9.76
N ASP A 332 6.57 -20.53 10.17
CA ASP A 332 5.53 -21.04 9.29
C ASP A 332 4.16 -20.54 9.75
N PHE A 333 3.31 -20.22 8.78
CA PHE A 333 1.92 -19.83 9.02
C PHE A 333 0.98 -20.67 8.18
N VAL A 334 -0.05 -21.19 8.85
CA VAL A 334 -1.20 -21.85 8.26
C VAL A 334 -2.43 -21.32 9.00
N VAL A 335 -3.50 -21.01 8.28
CA VAL A 335 -4.77 -20.65 8.90
C VAL A 335 -5.44 -21.89 9.50
N ARG A 336 -6.22 -21.72 10.57
CA ARG A 336 -7.08 -22.79 11.07
C ARG A 336 -8.04 -23.28 9.97
N ASN A 337 -8.34 -24.58 9.97
CA ASN A 337 -9.23 -25.17 8.96
C ASN A 337 -10.66 -24.61 8.98
N ASP A 338 -11.12 -24.09 10.12
CA ASP A 338 -12.45 -23.50 10.32
C ASP A 338 -12.50 -22.00 10.02
N MET A 339 -11.40 -21.40 9.54
CA MET A 339 -11.30 -19.98 9.23
C MET A 339 -10.79 -19.74 7.80
N ALA A 340 -11.35 -18.72 7.15
CA ALA A 340 -10.82 -18.24 5.88
C ALA A 340 -9.63 -17.31 6.10
N CYS A 341 -8.74 -17.22 5.12
CA CYS A 341 -7.69 -16.19 5.05
C CYS A 341 -7.84 -15.40 3.74
N GLY A 342 -7.33 -14.17 3.74
CA GLY A 342 -7.17 -13.37 2.53
C GLY A 342 -6.24 -14.06 1.52
N SER A 343 -6.40 -13.73 0.24
CA SER A 343 -5.47 -14.13 -0.81
C SER A 343 -4.48 -13.00 -1.04
N THR A 344 -3.23 -13.33 -1.37
CA THR A 344 -2.22 -12.36 -1.80
C THR A 344 -2.17 -12.27 -3.33
N ILE A 345 -1.24 -11.46 -3.84
CA ILE A 345 -0.85 -11.45 -5.27
C ILE A 345 -0.10 -12.71 -5.71
N GLY A 346 0.41 -13.53 -4.78
CA GLY A 346 1.22 -14.71 -5.10
C GLY A 346 0.49 -15.67 -6.04
N PRO A 347 -0.71 -16.16 -5.69
CA PRO A 347 -1.54 -16.98 -6.57
C PRO A 347 -1.90 -16.30 -7.90
N ILE A 348 -2.16 -14.98 -7.90
CA ILE A 348 -2.52 -14.22 -9.11
C ILE A 348 -1.40 -14.30 -10.15
N LEU A 349 -0.16 -14.10 -9.71
CA LEU A 349 1.00 -14.08 -10.60
C LEU A 349 1.51 -15.47 -10.94
N ALA A 350 1.46 -16.39 -9.98
CA ALA A 350 1.79 -17.79 -10.19
C ALA A 350 0.88 -18.39 -11.28
N SER A 351 -0.43 -18.15 -11.20
CA SER A 351 -1.40 -18.65 -12.20
C SER A 351 -1.38 -17.85 -13.50
N GLY A 352 -1.20 -16.54 -13.45
CA GLY A 352 -1.18 -15.68 -14.64
C GLY A 352 0.08 -15.84 -15.51
N VAL A 353 1.25 -16.09 -14.90
CA VAL A 353 2.54 -16.17 -15.61
C VAL A 353 3.14 -17.58 -15.61
N GLY A 354 2.81 -18.43 -14.63
CA GLY A 354 3.40 -19.76 -14.50
C GLY A 354 4.76 -19.78 -13.79
N ILE A 355 5.05 -18.80 -12.91
CA ILE A 355 6.30 -18.73 -12.15
C ILE A 355 6.14 -19.42 -10.79
N ARG A 356 7.11 -20.27 -10.42
CA ARG A 356 7.20 -20.87 -9.07
C ARG A 356 7.24 -19.77 -8.01
N THR A 357 6.28 -19.80 -7.08
CA THR A 357 6.06 -18.68 -6.14
C THR A 357 6.06 -19.14 -4.69
N VAL A 358 6.75 -18.40 -3.81
CA VAL A 358 6.63 -18.51 -2.36
C VAL A 358 5.99 -17.24 -1.81
N ASP A 359 5.04 -17.38 -0.88
CA ASP A 359 4.43 -16.30 -0.13
C ASP A 359 5.08 -16.17 1.25
N VAL A 360 5.56 -14.97 1.56
CA VAL A 360 6.30 -14.70 2.80
C VAL A 360 5.97 -13.33 3.37
N GLY A 361 6.16 -13.12 4.67
CA GLY A 361 5.88 -11.84 5.32
C GLY A 361 6.50 -11.68 6.69
N ALA A 362 6.80 -10.45 7.09
CA ALA A 362 7.12 -10.18 8.49
C ALA A 362 5.84 -10.30 9.35
N PRO A 363 5.92 -10.86 10.56
CA PRO A 363 4.77 -10.92 11.46
C PRO A 363 4.39 -9.51 11.95
N GLN A 364 3.11 -9.17 11.86
CA GLN A 364 2.53 -7.94 12.43
C GLN A 364 1.24 -8.20 13.18
N LEU A 365 0.87 -7.24 14.02
CA LEU A 365 -0.43 -7.13 14.66
C LEU A 365 -1.23 -5.99 14.04
N SER A 366 -2.55 -6.07 14.23
CA SER A 366 -3.50 -5.04 13.83
C SER A 366 -3.46 -4.72 12.33
N MET A 367 -3.19 -5.72 11.49
CA MET A 367 -3.25 -5.61 10.04
C MET A 367 -4.54 -4.94 9.58
N HIS A 368 -4.42 -3.99 8.64
CA HIS A 368 -5.49 -3.13 8.14
C HIS A 368 -5.97 -2.02 9.10
N SER A 369 -5.30 -1.81 10.24
CA SER A 369 -5.52 -0.64 11.08
C SER A 369 -4.89 0.61 10.46
N ILE A 370 -5.42 1.79 10.80
CA ILE A 370 -4.72 3.06 10.52
C ILE A 370 -3.31 3.10 11.15
N ARG A 371 -3.09 2.30 12.21
CA ARG A 371 -1.80 2.18 12.88
C ARG A 371 -1.53 0.74 13.31
N GLU A 372 -0.59 0.13 12.62
CA GLU A 372 -0.19 -1.27 12.73
C GLU A 372 1.10 -1.40 13.56
N MET A 373 1.48 -2.64 13.86
CA MET A 373 2.61 -2.93 14.73
C MET A 373 3.40 -4.17 14.26
N CYS A 374 4.73 -4.06 14.14
CA CYS A 374 5.62 -5.21 13.91
C CYS A 374 6.91 -5.12 14.76
N GLY A 375 7.72 -6.19 14.79
CA GLY A 375 9.00 -6.22 15.49
C GLY A 375 10.13 -5.55 14.69
N VAL A 376 11.05 -4.85 15.37
CA VAL A 376 12.22 -4.22 14.72
C VAL A 376 13.14 -5.24 14.04
N ASP A 377 13.34 -6.40 14.68
CA ASP A 377 14.23 -7.44 14.15
C ASP A 377 13.63 -8.11 12.91
N ASP A 378 12.30 -8.22 12.83
CA ASP A 378 11.63 -8.85 11.69
C ASP A 378 11.85 -8.07 10.39
N VAL A 379 11.94 -6.74 10.46
CA VAL A 379 12.32 -5.89 9.31
C VAL A 379 13.77 -6.18 8.88
N SER A 380 14.68 -6.32 9.85
CA SER A 380 16.08 -6.65 9.59
C SER A 380 16.23 -8.06 8.97
N TYR A 381 15.57 -9.06 9.55
CA TYR A 381 15.57 -10.43 9.03
C TYR A 381 14.96 -10.49 7.63
N SER A 382 13.86 -9.77 7.38
CA SER A 382 13.25 -9.67 6.06
C SER A 382 14.22 -9.13 5.03
N TYR A 383 14.82 -7.96 5.28
CA TYR A 383 15.84 -7.37 4.40
C TYR A 383 17.03 -8.32 4.14
N GLN A 384 17.57 -8.95 5.19
CA GLN A 384 18.73 -9.84 5.06
C GLN A 384 18.40 -11.08 4.23
N HIS A 385 17.23 -11.71 4.48
CA HIS A 385 16.79 -12.87 3.71
C HIS A 385 16.56 -12.49 2.25
N PHE A 386 15.97 -11.33 2.01
CA PHE A 386 15.69 -10.81 0.69
C PHE A 386 16.96 -10.55 -0.11
N ARG A 387 18.00 -10.01 0.54
CA ARG A 387 19.31 -9.79 -0.06
C ARG A 387 20.01 -11.12 -0.35
N ALA A 388 20.00 -12.06 0.61
CA ALA A 388 20.55 -13.40 0.42
C ALA A 388 19.87 -14.14 -0.74
N PHE A 389 18.55 -14.02 -0.87
CA PHE A 389 17.80 -14.59 -1.98
C PHE A 389 18.28 -14.04 -3.33
N PHE A 390 18.44 -12.71 -3.44
CA PHE A 390 18.98 -12.08 -4.65
C PHE A 390 20.36 -12.60 -5.04
N GLN A 391 21.21 -12.90 -4.07
CA GLN A 391 22.59 -13.32 -4.31
C GLN A 391 22.73 -14.80 -4.63
N GLU A 392 21.81 -15.65 -4.16
CA GLU A 392 22.06 -17.10 -4.13
C GLU A 392 21.05 -17.97 -4.87
N PHE A 393 19.86 -17.45 -5.16
CA PHE A 393 18.80 -18.26 -5.77
C PHE A 393 19.28 -19.00 -7.02
N THR A 394 19.97 -18.34 -7.95
CA THR A 394 20.41 -18.95 -9.21
C THR A 394 21.39 -20.11 -9.02
N GLN A 395 22.19 -20.09 -7.96
CA GLN A 395 23.13 -21.17 -7.64
C GLN A 395 22.46 -22.37 -6.96
N ILE A 396 21.35 -22.13 -6.27
CA ILE A 396 20.58 -23.16 -5.58
C ILE A 396 19.63 -23.84 -6.56
N ASP A 397 18.98 -23.06 -7.43
CA ASP A 397 17.99 -23.57 -8.37
C ASP A 397 18.58 -24.61 -9.34
N VAL A 398 19.80 -24.41 -9.81
CA VAL A 398 20.50 -25.38 -10.69
C VAL A 398 20.85 -26.70 -10.01
N LYS A 399 20.79 -26.78 -8.68
CA LYS A 399 21.05 -28.00 -7.90
C LYS A 399 19.77 -28.77 -7.58
N LEU A 400 18.61 -28.22 -7.93
CA LEU A 400 17.32 -28.80 -7.62
C LEU A 400 16.84 -29.67 -8.78
N THR A 401 16.40 -30.89 -8.47
CA THR A 401 15.75 -31.80 -9.42
C THR A 401 14.41 -32.22 -8.81
N VAL A 402 13.33 -31.64 -9.32
CA VAL A 402 11.97 -31.81 -8.77
C VAL A 402 10.94 -32.22 -9.83
N ASP A 403 11.25 -32.01 -11.10
CA ASP A 403 10.46 -32.45 -12.25
C ASP A 403 11.35 -33.34 -13.13
N CYS A 404 10.78 -34.41 -13.68
CA CYS A 404 11.48 -35.45 -14.44
C CYS A 404 11.73 -35.09 -15.91
#